data_AF-A0A8S2QRZ9-F1
#
_entry.id   AF-A0A8S2QRZ9-F1
#
_cell.length_a   1.000
_cell.length_b   1.000
_cell.length_c   1.000
_cell.angle_alpha   90.00
_cell.angle_beta   90.00
_cell.angle_gamma   90.00
#
_symmetry.space_group_name_H-M   'P 1'
#
loop_
_entity.id
_entity.type
_entity.pdbx_description
1 polymer ?
#
loop_
_entity_poly.entity_id
_entity_poly.type
_entity_poly.pdbx_seq_one_letter_code
_entity_poly.pdbx_strand_id
1 'polypeptide(L)'
;DFDYQPSSLDTVSSVESHYVTVNSIQNIGNELEQLHIIAEPKAIYRGRYISEIREGGSRINRFIRAEVNRLKHEYPTVKILPEWNKPNRQLYIRLTLVTVPNERKPRRCIHPYEIDTPNNGDIKDLENNSLFFLIDPSDYVKGEKSFRIMLKKQKQENLKSHPMRFFDSEQQNNIDIETPKDAKQKISLYQLNKAQLVFTLAEQYDCNHFPIPIRHTSVESQIMIDIGMDDPSTSMSPAIERKTNIIKCVPQKGDWAGGDEVVIIMSEPIKRKVNYVFFDFGPYGQQVINEILHNDTKTISFRTPPCPMLPVDESVKATVTITVNNLTICSINFEYVPPTRIMFNVCPRCRGALWNEPLDSTGYRLEEEDFEFESGENLLSKMKKLSIVEEKNKDEGRTASDETNSKLEIYLNRLKTALEKYIRTNDPSRLFRQVRALLTRCDESPPPLNEAIQRGHTQLALSLIEQVLDMSPSQGVLEKQNENGETPLLIAAKLNQWKLMEPILRNRLDLVQQKDKAGNNILHLLAEIEEDEGAATIQNVFKILPNEITTKMLEQRNTDNQIPLQIAESHRNSSSCKLLI
;
A
#
# COMPACT_ATOMS: atom_id res chain seq x y z
N ASP A 1 -59.58 64.61 63.12
CA ASP A 1 -60.42 64.50 61.92
C ASP A 1 -60.05 65.56 60.91
N PHE A 2 -59.33 65.20 59.85
CA PHE A 2 -59.38 65.90 58.57
C PHE A 2 -58.88 64.98 57.45
N ASP A 3 -59.69 64.94 56.39
CA ASP A 3 -59.54 64.19 55.14
C ASP A 3 -58.24 64.50 54.38
N TYR A 4 -57.69 63.48 53.71
CA TYR A 4 -56.73 63.65 52.62
C TYR A 4 -57.09 62.72 51.46
N GLN A 5 -57.37 63.31 50.30
CA GLN A 5 -57.71 62.61 49.05
C GLN A 5 -56.47 61.97 48.39
N PRO A 6 -56.65 60.91 47.57
CA PRO A 6 -55.58 60.33 46.77
C PRO A 6 -55.56 60.92 45.35
N SER A 7 -54.37 61.29 44.87
CA SER A 7 -54.12 61.75 43.51
C SER A 7 -53.48 60.65 42.65
N SER A 8 -54.17 60.36 41.55
CA SER A 8 -53.68 60.01 40.20
C SER A 8 -52.66 58.87 40.01
N LEU A 9 -53.15 57.87 39.26
CA LEU A 9 -52.36 56.95 38.44
C LEU A 9 -51.41 57.72 37.52
N ASP A 10 -50.18 57.23 37.41
CA ASP A 10 -49.38 57.38 36.19
C ASP A 10 -48.69 56.07 35.81
N THR A 11 -48.71 55.88 34.50
CA THR A 11 -48.40 54.73 33.69
C THR A 11 -46.93 54.32 33.69
N VAL A 12 -46.74 53.00 33.63
CA VAL A 12 -45.49 52.26 33.47
C VAL A 12 -44.60 52.84 32.36
N SER A 13 -43.41 53.32 32.73
CA SER A 13 -42.31 53.56 31.81
C SER A 13 -41.44 52.32 31.66
N SER A 14 -41.23 51.96 30.40
CA SER A 14 -40.39 50.88 29.90
C SER A 14 -38.91 51.06 30.25
N VAL A 15 -38.30 50.03 30.82
CA VAL A 15 -36.84 49.90 30.95
C VAL A 15 -36.28 49.54 29.57
N GLU A 16 -35.60 50.49 28.93
CA GLU A 16 -34.83 50.28 27.71
C GLU A 16 -33.66 49.34 27.97
N SER A 17 -33.76 48.11 27.46
CA SER A 17 -32.62 47.22 27.29
C SER A 17 -31.79 47.71 26.10
N HIS A 18 -30.56 48.14 26.37
CA HIS A 18 -29.57 48.44 25.33
C HIS A 18 -29.15 47.14 24.62
N TYR A 19 -29.92 46.73 23.61
CA TYR A 19 -29.43 45.85 22.56
C TYR A 19 -28.51 46.67 21.65
N VAL A 20 -27.20 46.55 21.88
CA VAL A 20 -26.20 46.94 20.89
C VAL A 20 -26.43 46.07 19.66
N THR A 21 -26.90 46.69 18.59
CA THR A 21 -27.17 46.07 17.30
C THR A 21 -25.86 45.56 16.69
N VAL A 22 -25.80 44.25 16.44
CA VAL A 22 -24.68 43.49 15.83
C VAL A 22 -24.50 43.80 14.33
N ASN A 23 -25.18 44.82 13.79
CA ASN A 23 -25.27 45.06 12.35
C ASN A 23 -24.23 46.04 11.77
N SER A 24 -23.20 46.44 12.51
CA SER A 24 -22.14 47.34 12.02
C SER A 24 -20.83 46.66 11.63
N ILE A 25 -20.76 45.31 11.60
CA ILE A 25 -19.52 44.57 11.28
C ILE A 25 -19.43 44.11 9.81
N GLN A 26 -20.49 44.24 9.00
CA GLN A 26 -20.54 43.64 7.65
C GLN A 26 -19.77 44.38 6.53
N ASN A 27 -18.94 45.40 6.83
CA ASN A 27 -18.26 46.20 5.80
C ASN A 27 -16.72 46.24 5.87
N ILE A 28 -16.07 45.25 6.49
CA ILE A 28 -14.60 45.07 6.40
C ILE A 28 -14.31 44.06 5.27
N GLY A 29 -14.55 44.49 4.04
CA GLY A 29 -14.35 43.69 2.82
C GLY A 29 -12.90 43.51 2.37
N ASN A 30 -11.95 43.46 3.31
CA ASN A 30 -10.57 43.02 3.09
C ASN A 30 -10.15 42.29 4.36
N GLU A 31 -10.55 41.01 4.43
CA GLU A 31 -10.18 40.09 5.51
C GLU A 31 -8.66 39.87 5.46
N LEU A 32 -7.92 40.74 6.15
CA LEU A 32 -6.49 40.56 6.39
C LEU A 32 -6.32 39.22 7.11
N GLU A 33 -5.61 38.28 6.49
CA GLU A 33 -5.19 37.02 7.11
C GLU A 33 -4.51 37.33 8.45
N GLN A 34 -5.14 36.94 9.56
CA GLN A 34 -4.77 37.44 10.90
C GLN A 34 -3.63 36.65 11.56
N LEU A 35 -3.39 35.43 11.05
CA LEU A 35 -2.28 34.57 11.41
C LEU A 35 -1.51 34.21 10.13
N HIS A 36 -0.21 33.98 10.24
CA HIS A 36 0.57 33.42 9.14
C HIS A 36 1.54 32.37 9.65
N ILE A 37 1.67 31.23 8.98
CA ILE A 37 2.68 30.22 9.33
C ILE A 37 4.02 30.67 8.74
N ILE A 38 5.01 30.95 9.59
CA ILE A 38 6.36 31.36 9.19
C ILE A 38 7.24 30.14 8.97
N ALA A 39 7.06 29.12 9.79
CA ALA A 39 7.79 27.87 9.72
C ALA A 39 6.80 26.71 9.69
N GLU A 40 6.73 26.01 8.55
CA GLU A 40 5.86 24.86 8.34
C GLU A 40 6.37 23.62 9.09
N PRO A 41 5.48 22.73 9.56
CA PRO A 41 5.89 21.47 10.16
C PRO A 41 6.57 20.58 9.12
N LYS A 42 7.54 19.79 9.57
CA LYS A 42 8.21 18.80 8.75
C LYS A 42 7.21 17.76 8.24
N ALA A 43 7.26 17.47 6.93
CA ALA A 43 6.34 16.55 6.26
C ALA A 43 6.32 15.13 6.84
N ILE A 44 7.41 14.66 7.42
CA ILE A 44 7.51 13.28 7.92
C ILE A 44 7.70 13.29 9.44
N TYR A 45 6.71 12.73 10.15
CA TYR A 45 6.75 12.58 11.60
C TYR A 45 6.34 11.17 12.02
N ARG A 46 7.15 10.53 12.86
CA ARG A 46 6.81 9.22 13.42
C ARG A 46 5.97 9.39 14.67
N GLY A 47 4.67 9.13 14.56
CA GLY A 47 3.79 8.99 15.71
C GLY A 47 4.26 7.85 16.61
N ARG A 48 4.18 8.02 17.93
CA ARG A 48 4.60 6.99 18.90
C ARG A 48 3.45 6.56 19.79
N TYR A 49 3.47 5.30 20.20
CA TYR A 49 2.55 4.79 21.20
C TYR A 49 2.87 5.35 22.59
N ILE A 50 1.84 5.48 23.43
CA ILE A 50 1.99 5.95 24.82
C ILE A 50 2.97 5.07 25.61
N SER A 51 3.01 3.76 25.35
CA SER A 51 3.97 2.83 25.95
C SER A 51 5.43 3.21 25.65
N GLU A 52 5.74 3.51 24.39
CA GLU A 52 7.10 3.91 23.97
C GLU A 52 7.56 5.21 24.64
N ILE A 53 6.62 6.10 24.95
CA ILE A 53 6.91 7.38 25.62
C ILE A 53 7.25 7.16 27.10
N ARG A 54 6.60 6.19 27.75
CA ARG A 54 6.82 5.86 29.17
C ARG A 54 8.14 5.12 29.39
N GLU A 55 8.51 4.23 28.47
CA GLU A 55 9.71 3.39 28.59
C GLU A 55 11.00 4.07 28.07
N GLY A 56 10.90 4.90 27.04
CA GLY A 56 12.05 5.56 26.43
C GLY A 56 12.40 6.86 27.13
N GLY A 57 13.29 6.84 28.13
CA GLY A 57 13.81 8.02 28.85
C GLY A 57 14.16 9.23 27.96
N SER A 58 14.03 10.41 28.56
CA SER A 58 14.05 11.78 27.96
C SER A 58 15.18 12.11 26.95
N ARG A 59 15.10 11.65 25.70
CA ARG A 59 16.05 12.10 24.64
C ARG A 59 15.36 12.60 23.35
N ILE A 60 15.07 13.90 23.37
CA ILE A 60 15.33 14.96 22.35
C ILE A 60 14.71 14.86 20.93
N ASN A 61 14.17 13.73 20.48
CA ASN A 61 13.57 13.61 19.13
C ASN A 61 12.03 13.46 19.14
N ARG A 62 11.34 14.11 20.08
CA ARG A 62 9.90 13.89 20.33
C ARG A 62 8.97 14.92 19.70
N PHE A 63 9.49 16.00 19.12
CA PHE A 63 8.69 17.13 18.69
C PHE A 63 8.64 17.26 17.17
N ILE A 64 7.50 17.70 16.64
CA ILE A 64 7.37 18.11 15.24
C ILE A 64 8.32 19.29 15.03
N ARG A 65 9.34 19.11 14.19
CA ARG A 65 10.28 20.17 13.81
C ARG A 65 9.75 20.91 12.60
N ALA A 66 10.21 22.13 12.39
CA ALA A 66 9.98 22.83 11.14
C ALA A 66 10.84 22.25 10.01
N GLU A 67 10.41 22.45 8.77
CA GLU A 67 11.18 22.09 7.57
C GLU A 67 12.29 23.10 7.27
N VAL A 68 13.25 23.27 8.19
CA VAL A 68 14.38 24.18 7.98
C VAL A 68 15.66 23.57 8.52
N ASN A 69 16.73 23.69 7.70
CA ASN A 69 18.15 23.47 7.95
C ASN A 69 18.56 22.43 9.01
N ARG A 70 19.23 21.33 8.61
CA ARG A 70 19.57 20.17 9.47
C ARG A 70 20.33 20.50 10.77
N LEU A 71 20.98 21.67 10.84
CA LEU A 71 21.83 22.09 11.96
C LEU A 71 21.08 22.83 13.08
N LYS A 72 19.87 23.36 12.83
CA LYS A 72 19.08 24.08 13.85
C LYS A 72 17.78 23.33 14.15
N HIS A 73 17.43 23.24 15.42
CA HIS A 73 16.15 22.68 15.86
C HIS A 73 15.08 23.76 15.82
N GLU A 74 14.52 23.98 14.64
CA GLU A 74 13.38 24.88 14.45
C GLU A 74 12.06 24.11 14.62
N TYR A 75 11.01 24.81 15.02
CA TYR A 75 9.68 24.28 15.31
C TYR A 75 8.64 25.05 14.50
N PRO A 76 7.44 24.48 14.27
CA PRO A 76 6.36 25.20 13.63
C PRO A 76 6.14 26.54 14.33
N THR A 77 6.10 27.63 13.55
CA THR A 77 6.05 28.99 14.08
C THR A 77 4.95 29.76 13.38
N VAL A 78 4.10 30.42 14.16
CA VAL A 78 3.01 31.27 13.65
C VAL A 78 3.30 32.72 14.00
N LYS A 79 3.12 33.60 13.01
CA LYS A 79 3.13 35.05 13.14
C LYS A 79 1.75 35.53 13.58
N ILE A 80 1.72 36.38 14.59
CA ILE A 80 0.50 37.10 15.01
C ILE A 80 0.64 38.55 14.55
N LEU A 81 -0.37 39.09 13.88
CA LEU A 81 -0.35 40.48 13.46
C LEU A 81 -0.47 41.43 14.68
N PRO A 82 0.24 42.58 14.68
CA PRO A 82 0.29 43.49 15.83
C PRO A 82 -1.07 44.06 16.28
N GLU A 83 -2.05 44.11 15.37
CA GLU A 83 -3.37 44.71 15.59
C GLU A 83 -4.18 44.05 16.72
N TRP A 84 -3.80 42.82 17.09
CA TRP A 84 -4.44 42.04 18.14
C TRP A 84 -3.81 42.23 19.53
N ASN A 85 -2.76 43.05 19.65
CA ASN A 85 -2.15 43.38 20.93
C ASN A 85 -3.03 44.37 21.72
N LYS A 86 -4.15 43.88 22.25
CA LYS A 86 -5.03 44.64 23.13
C LYS A 86 -4.63 44.36 24.59
N PRO A 87 -4.25 45.37 25.38
CA PRO A 87 -3.61 45.20 26.69
C PRO A 87 -4.45 44.48 27.76
N ASN A 88 -5.73 44.22 27.50
CA ASN A 88 -6.68 43.64 28.46
C ASN A 88 -7.27 42.30 28.00
N ARG A 89 -6.74 41.66 26.95
CA ARG A 89 -7.28 40.41 26.42
C ARG A 89 -6.24 39.30 26.52
N GLN A 90 -6.62 38.18 27.11
CA GLN A 90 -5.81 36.97 27.06
C GLN A 90 -6.11 36.24 25.76
N LEU A 91 -5.16 36.28 24.84
CA LEU A 91 -5.23 35.54 23.59
C LEU A 91 -4.50 34.21 23.71
N TYR A 92 -5.08 33.23 23.04
CA TYR A 92 -4.57 31.88 22.92
C TYR A 92 -4.44 31.53 21.45
N ILE A 93 -3.47 30.69 21.11
CA ILE A 93 -3.47 29.98 19.84
C ILE A 93 -4.00 28.58 20.11
N ARG A 94 -5.14 28.26 19.52
CA ARG A 94 -5.68 26.92 19.46
C ARG A 94 -5.00 26.17 18.32
N LEU A 95 -4.39 25.04 18.65
CA LEU A 95 -3.83 24.09 17.70
C LEU A 95 -4.73 22.86 17.64
N THR A 96 -5.21 22.53 16.44
CA THR A 96 -6.02 21.34 16.19
C THR A 96 -5.34 20.46 15.14
N LEU A 97 -5.33 19.15 15.35
CA LEU A 97 -4.84 18.18 14.39
C LEU A 97 -6.05 17.63 13.62
N VAL A 98 -6.08 17.87 12.32
CA VAL A 98 -7.18 17.45 11.46
C VAL A 98 -6.74 16.42 10.44
N THR A 99 -7.66 15.56 10.01
CA THR A 99 -7.44 14.63 8.90
C THR A 99 -7.38 15.37 7.59
N VAL A 100 -6.52 14.91 6.68
CA VAL A 100 -6.51 15.41 5.30
C VAL A 100 -7.69 14.77 4.56
N PRO A 101 -8.62 15.58 4.01
CA PRO A 101 -9.72 15.06 3.22
C PRO A 101 -9.17 14.43 1.93
N ASN A 102 -9.71 13.28 1.54
CA ASN A 102 -9.48 12.75 0.19
C ASN A 102 -10.30 13.60 -0.80
N GLU A 103 -9.81 13.87 -2.01
CA GLU A 103 -10.37 14.82 -3.00
C GLU A 103 -11.90 14.71 -3.24
N ARG A 104 -12.50 13.58 -2.88
CA ARG A 104 -13.92 13.27 -3.03
C ARG A 104 -14.83 13.83 -1.93
N LYS A 105 -14.32 14.33 -0.80
CA LYS A 105 -15.15 14.92 0.28
C LYS A 105 -14.44 16.05 1.01
N PRO A 106 -15.03 17.25 1.14
CA PRO A 106 -14.34 18.45 1.66
C PRO A 106 -14.26 18.50 3.20
N ARG A 107 -15.01 17.68 3.93
CA ARG A 107 -15.11 17.81 5.39
C ARG A 107 -13.95 17.14 6.11
N ARG A 108 -13.34 17.88 7.03
CA ARG A 108 -12.25 17.43 7.88
C ARG A 108 -12.79 16.78 9.14
N CYS A 109 -12.04 15.85 9.69
CA CYS A 109 -12.31 15.28 11.00
C CYS A 109 -11.16 15.59 11.94
N ILE A 110 -11.46 15.60 13.23
CA ILE A 110 -10.42 15.64 14.25
C ILE A 110 -9.60 14.36 14.13
N HIS A 111 -8.29 14.51 14.01
CA HIS A 111 -7.39 13.38 13.87
C HIS A 111 -7.32 12.61 15.20
N PRO A 112 -7.26 11.28 15.20
CA PRO A 112 -7.31 10.48 16.43
C PRO A 112 -6.01 10.46 17.25
N TYR A 113 -4.97 11.15 16.80
CA TYR A 113 -3.71 11.23 17.55
C TYR A 113 -3.80 12.37 18.53
N GLU A 114 -3.59 12.09 19.81
CA GLU A 114 -3.61 13.11 20.85
C GLU A 114 -2.42 14.06 20.68
N ILE A 115 -2.69 15.35 20.63
CA ILE A 115 -1.65 16.37 20.61
C ILE A 115 -1.22 16.66 22.04
N ASP A 116 0.09 16.71 22.27
CA ASP A 116 0.65 16.94 23.60
C ASP A 116 1.78 17.99 23.58
N THR A 117 1.97 18.65 24.72
CA THR A 117 2.98 19.68 24.94
C THR A 117 3.73 19.39 26.24
N PRO A 118 5.00 19.83 26.36
CA PRO A 118 5.75 19.68 27.59
C PRO A 118 5.40 20.74 28.64
N ASN A 119 4.62 21.77 28.29
CA ASN A 119 4.34 22.89 29.18
C ASN A 119 3.06 22.62 29.96
N ASN A 120 3.18 22.52 31.29
CA ASN A 120 2.04 22.27 32.18
C ASN A 120 1.01 23.42 32.22
N GLY A 121 1.31 24.58 31.61
CA GLY A 121 0.42 25.73 31.54
C GLY A 121 -0.51 25.77 30.32
N ASP A 122 -0.33 24.88 29.35
CA ASP A 122 -1.18 24.84 28.16
C ASP A 122 -2.53 24.18 28.48
N ILE A 123 -3.63 24.77 28.02
CA ILE A 123 -4.97 24.23 28.26
C ILE A 123 -5.26 23.15 27.20
N LYS A 124 -5.63 21.95 27.66
CA LYS A 124 -5.98 20.83 26.78
C LYS A 124 -7.49 20.70 26.68
N ASP A 125 -7.98 20.74 25.46
CA ASP A 125 -9.36 20.39 25.13
C ASP A 125 -9.35 18.97 24.56
N LEU A 126 -9.52 18.01 25.49
CA LEU A 126 -9.55 16.57 25.18
C LEU A 126 -10.71 16.22 24.25
N GLU A 127 -11.80 16.96 24.35
CA GLU A 127 -13.01 16.78 23.56
C GLU A 127 -12.78 17.09 22.08
N ASN A 128 -11.94 18.09 21.80
CA ASN A 128 -11.65 18.53 20.44
C ASN A 128 -10.23 18.20 19.99
N ASN A 129 -9.51 17.41 20.80
CA ASN A 129 -8.09 17.12 20.61
C ASN A 129 -7.30 18.39 20.22
N SER A 130 -7.57 19.47 20.95
CA SER A 130 -7.03 20.80 20.69
C SER A 130 -6.17 21.24 21.87
N LEU A 131 -5.13 22.03 21.57
CA LEU A 131 -4.27 22.63 22.57
C LEU A 131 -4.35 24.14 22.48
N PHE A 132 -4.50 24.81 23.60
CA PHE A 132 -4.52 26.26 23.68
C PHE A 132 -3.23 26.74 24.33
N PHE A 133 -2.47 27.53 23.56
CA PHE A 133 -1.21 28.11 23.99
C PHE A 133 -1.40 29.59 24.32
N LEU A 134 -1.27 29.98 25.58
CA LEU A 134 -1.38 31.38 26.03
C LEU A 134 -0.30 32.25 25.38
N ILE A 135 -0.68 33.28 24.63
CA ILE A 135 0.27 34.20 23.98
C ILE A 135 0.83 35.15 25.03
N ASP A 136 2.13 35.04 25.31
CA ASP A 136 2.79 35.91 26.29
C ASP A 136 2.94 37.33 25.73
N PRO A 137 2.89 38.38 26.58
CA PRO A 137 3.14 39.78 26.17
C PRO A 137 4.43 39.96 25.35
N SER A 138 5.48 39.17 25.63
CA SER A 138 6.74 39.20 24.89
C SER A 138 6.63 38.64 23.46
N ASP A 139 5.71 37.71 23.23
CA ASP A 139 5.48 37.12 21.91
C ASP A 139 4.82 38.12 20.97
N TYR A 140 4.03 39.08 21.48
CA TYR A 140 3.51 40.19 20.67
C TYR A 140 4.62 41.11 20.16
N VAL A 141 5.67 41.32 20.96
CA VAL A 141 6.81 42.18 20.57
C VAL A 141 7.63 41.54 19.46
N LYS A 142 7.80 40.21 19.52
CA LYS A 142 8.47 39.45 18.45
C LYS A 142 7.54 39.19 17.27
N GLY A 143 6.24 39.14 17.51
CA GLY A 143 5.20 38.79 16.55
C GLY A 143 5.19 37.30 16.19
N GLU A 144 5.92 36.43 16.91
CA GLU A 144 6.13 35.04 16.54
C GLU A 144 6.02 34.11 17.74
N LYS A 145 5.39 32.94 17.54
CA LYS A 145 5.31 31.88 18.54
C LYS A 145 5.63 30.52 17.96
N SER A 146 6.61 29.84 18.54
CA SER A 146 7.04 28.50 18.15
C SER A 146 6.41 27.41 19.02
N PHE A 147 5.97 26.31 18.41
CA PHE A 147 5.20 25.25 19.07
C PHE A 147 6.00 23.95 19.20
N ARG A 148 6.20 23.48 20.44
CA ARG A 148 6.78 22.16 20.72
C ARG A 148 5.69 21.12 20.86
N ILE A 149 5.34 20.49 19.75
CA ILE A 149 4.19 19.58 19.64
C ILE A 149 4.65 18.13 19.58
N MET A 150 4.05 17.25 20.36
CA MET A 150 4.21 15.79 20.27
C MET A 150 2.90 15.15 19.84
N LEU A 151 2.94 14.15 18.96
CA LEU A 151 1.76 13.33 18.63
C LEU A 151 1.82 11.98 19.36
N LYS A 152 0.77 11.70 20.12
CA LYS A 152 0.56 10.45 20.86
C LYS A 152 -0.46 9.58 20.14
N LYS A 153 -0.08 8.34 19.84
CA LYS A 153 -0.99 7.35 19.26
C LYS A 153 -1.87 6.75 20.36
N GLN A 154 -3.18 6.93 20.25
CA GLN A 154 -4.15 6.21 21.09
C GLN A 154 -4.30 4.75 20.60
N LYS A 155 -4.62 3.82 21.51
CA LYS A 155 -4.92 2.42 21.14
C LYS A 155 -6.12 2.38 20.18
N GLN A 156 -6.08 1.52 19.16
CA GLN A 156 -7.18 1.35 18.19
C GLN A 156 -8.54 1.05 18.86
N GLU A 157 -8.54 0.46 20.05
CA GLU A 157 -9.76 0.22 20.83
C GLU A 157 -10.43 1.52 21.28
N ASN A 158 -9.66 2.54 21.64
CA ASN A 158 -10.18 3.86 22.04
C ASN A 158 -10.76 4.62 20.83
N LEU A 159 -10.18 4.39 19.66
CA LEU A 159 -10.64 4.92 18.37
C LEU A 159 -12.04 4.42 17.99
N LYS A 160 -12.44 3.23 18.47
CA LYS A 160 -13.80 2.69 18.26
C LYS A 160 -14.82 3.23 19.25
N SER A 161 -14.38 3.67 20.44
CA SER A 161 -15.26 4.19 21.49
C SER A 161 -15.44 5.70 21.44
N HIS A 162 -14.56 6.46 20.78
CA HIS A 162 -14.72 7.90 20.59
C HIS A 162 -15.44 8.19 19.26
N PRO A 163 -16.62 8.82 19.27
CA PRO A 163 -17.28 9.24 18.04
C PRO A 163 -16.36 10.22 17.30
N MET A 164 -16.03 9.95 16.03
CA MET A 164 -15.28 10.91 15.22
C MET A 164 -16.10 12.20 15.09
N ARG A 165 -15.57 13.32 15.57
CA ARG A 165 -16.19 14.64 15.40
C ARG A 165 -15.71 15.26 14.10
N PHE A 166 -16.64 15.86 13.36
CA PHE A 166 -16.33 16.62 12.16
C PHE A 166 -15.91 18.03 12.56
N PHE A 167 -14.79 18.50 12.01
CA PHE A 167 -14.36 19.88 12.14
C PHE A 167 -14.89 20.65 10.92
N ASP A 168 -15.87 21.51 11.14
CA ASP A 168 -16.31 22.47 10.14
C ASP A 168 -15.41 23.71 10.21
N SER A 169 -14.58 23.92 9.18
CA SER A 169 -13.66 25.07 9.13
C SER A 169 -14.39 26.40 9.06
N GLU A 170 -15.59 26.44 8.46
CA GLU A 170 -16.37 27.67 8.32
C GLU A 170 -17.11 28.03 9.61
N GLN A 171 -17.70 27.03 10.27
CA GLN A 171 -18.45 27.25 11.51
C GLN A 171 -17.60 27.16 12.78
N GLN A 172 -16.37 26.63 12.69
CA GLN A 172 -15.49 26.31 13.83
C GLN A 172 -16.15 25.44 14.91
N ASN A 173 -17.23 24.74 14.54
CA ASN A 173 -18.06 23.93 15.42
C ASN A 173 -17.93 22.45 15.08
N ASN A 174 -18.11 21.60 16.08
CA ASN A 174 -18.15 20.17 15.87
C ASN A 174 -19.56 19.72 15.50
N ILE A 175 -19.64 18.83 14.51
CA ILE A 175 -20.87 18.12 14.19
C ILE A 175 -20.68 16.67 14.65
N ASP A 176 -21.52 16.23 15.58
CA ASP A 176 -21.55 14.84 16.04
C ASP A 176 -22.06 13.89 14.94
N ILE A 177 -21.53 12.67 14.91
CA ILE A 177 -22.01 11.63 13.99
C ILE A 177 -23.22 10.93 14.59
N GLU A 178 -24.31 10.90 13.84
CA GLU A 178 -25.59 10.35 14.30
C GLU A 178 -25.60 8.81 14.45
N THR A 179 -24.69 8.04 13.82
CA THR A 179 -24.65 6.57 13.99
C THR A 179 -23.25 5.89 13.96
N PRO A 180 -23.01 4.80 14.73
CA PRO A 180 -21.76 4.02 14.70
C PRO A 180 -21.44 3.34 13.35
N LYS A 181 -22.47 3.07 12.52
CA LYS A 181 -22.28 2.48 11.18
C LYS A 181 -21.63 3.48 10.23
N ASP A 182 -22.05 4.75 10.29
CA ASP A 182 -21.45 5.82 9.50
C ASP A 182 -20.00 6.08 9.92
N ALA A 183 -19.69 5.95 11.20
CA ALA A 183 -18.32 6.10 11.69
C ALA A 183 -17.37 5.07 11.06
N LYS A 184 -17.74 3.79 10.99
CA LYS A 184 -16.90 2.75 10.34
C LYS A 184 -16.71 3.01 8.85
N GLN A 185 -17.78 3.38 8.13
CA GLN A 185 -17.70 3.68 6.70
C GLN A 185 -16.92 4.98 6.44
N LYS A 186 -16.92 5.93 7.37
CA LYS A 186 -16.14 7.17 7.30
C LYS A 186 -14.67 6.95 7.66
N ILE A 187 -14.36 6.09 8.64
CA ILE A 187 -12.97 5.73 9.01
C ILE A 187 -12.22 5.14 7.81
N SER A 188 -12.87 4.32 6.97
CA SER A 188 -12.23 3.79 5.75
C SER A 188 -11.99 4.84 4.66
N LEU A 189 -12.58 6.04 4.77
CA LEU A 189 -12.41 7.14 3.80
C LEU A 189 -11.27 8.09 4.17
N TYR A 190 -10.81 8.12 5.43
CA TYR A 190 -9.76 9.02 5.88
C TYR A 190 -8.38 8.38 5.80
N GLN A 191 -7.40 9.17 5.34
CA GLN A 191 -5.99 8.80 5.37
C GLN A 191 -5.48 9.01 6.80
N LEU A 192 -5.63 8.00 7.67
CA LEU A 192 -5.15 8.06 9.07
C LEU A 192 -3.63 8.20 9.20
N ASN A 193 -2.90 8.03 8.10
CA ASN A 193 -1.46 8.28 8.01
C ASN A 193 -1.15 9.72 7.62
N LYS A 194 -2.13 10.59 7.36
CA LYS A 194 -1.89 12.00 7.04
C LYS A 194 -2.69 12.91 7.94
N ALA A 195 -2.02 13.92 8.48
CA ALA A 195 -2.65 14.96 9.27
C ALA A 195 -2.19 16.34 8.82
N GLN A 196 -2.97 17.34 9.17
CA GLN A 196 -2.67 18.75 8.96
C GLN A 196 -2.83 19.49 10.29
N LEU A 197 -2.00 20.49 10.55
CA LEU A 197 -2.14 21.36 11.71
C LEU A 197 -3.00 22.56 11.32
N VAL A 198 -4.01 22.86 12.14
CA VAL A 198 -4.83 24.06 12.01
C VAL A 198 -4.60 24.90 13.25
N PHE A 199 -4.15 26.14 13.04
CA PHE A 199 -3.94 27.15 14.06
C PHE A 199 -5.11 28.11 14.02
N THR A 200 -5.77 28.37 15.15
CA THR A 200 -6.89 29.31 15.25
C THR A 200 -6.63 30.24 16.42
N LEU A 201 -6.85 31.55 16.25
CA LEU A 201 -6.76 32.48 17.37
C LEU A 201 -7.99 32.31 18.26
N ALA A 202 -7.81 32.35 19.58
CA ALA A 202 -8.89 32.25 20.55
C ALA A 202 -8.74 33.33 21.63
N GLU A 203 -9.86 33.80 22.15
CA GLU A 203 -9.91 34.82 23.19
C GLU A 203 -10.60 34.27 24.44
N GLN A 204 -10.03 34.55 25.61
CA GLN A 204 -10.64 34.25 26.89
C GLN A 204 -11.14 35.53 27.54
N TYR A 205 -12.46 35.64 27.72
CA TYR A 205 -13.12 36.82 28.28
C TYR A 205 -13.09 36.85 29.81
N ASP A 206 -13.11 35.69 30.47
CA ASP A 206 -12.93 35.56 31.92
C ASP A 206 -12.11 34.31 32.27
N CYS A 207 -11.61 34.23 33.49
CA CYS A 207 -10.80 33.10 33.96
C CYS A 207 -11.57 31.77 34.12
N ASN A 208 -12.90 31.78 33.98
CA ASN A 208 -13.76 30.62 34.22
C ASN A 208 -14.24 29.94 32.93
N HIS A 209 -14.17 30.62 31.79
CA HIS A 209 -14.58 30.09 30.49
C HIS A 209 -13.37 29.58 29.68
N PHE A 210 -13.58 28.52 28.91
CA PHE A 210 -12.60 28.07 27.93
C PHE A 210 -12.36 29.16 26.86
N PRO A 211 -11.13 29.30 26.33
CA PRO A 211 -10.86 30.23 25.26
C PRO A 211 -11.76 29.96 24.04
N ILE A 212 -12.44 30.99 23.55
CA ILE A 212 -13.39 30.89 22.44
C ILE A 212 -12.64 31.22 21.14
N PRO A 213 -12.65 30.32 20.13
CA PRO A 213 -12.08 30.61 18.83
C PRO A 213 -12.68 31.85 18.18
N ILE A 214 -11.83 32.70 17.63
CA ILE A 214 -12.24 33.88 16.85
C ILE A 214 -12.49 33.40 15.42
N ARG A 215 -13.67 33.71 14.89
CA ARG A 215 -14.08 33.31 13.54
C ARG A 215 -13.13 33.87 12.48
N HIS A 216 -12.91 33.11 11.41
CA HIS A 216 -12.08 33.50 10.26
C HIS A 216 -10.59 33.76 10.57
N THR A 217 -10.08 33.30 11.71
CA THR A 217 -8.65 33.44 12.08
C THR A 217 -7.84 32.16 11.90
N SER A 218 -8.44 31.13 11.31
CA SER A 218 -7.77 29.83 11.17
C SER A 218 -6.80 29.83 9.99
N VAL A 219 -5.58 29.37 10.23
CA VAL A 219 -4.58 29.11 9.19
C VAL A 219 -4.08 27.69 9.31
N GLU A 220 -3.86 27.07 8.16
CA GLU A 220 -3.57 25.66 8.04
C GLU A 220 -2.17 25.46 7.51
N SER A 221 -1.46 24.44 8.01
CA SER A 221 -0.15 24.09 7.49
C SER A 221 -0.25 23.66 6.03
N GLN A 222 0.54 24.23 5.14
CA GLN A 222 0.59 23.78 3.74
C GLN A 222 1.15 22.37 3.63
N ILE A 223 2.01 22.00 4.57
CA ILE A 223 2.64 20.69 4.62
C ILE A 223 1.74 19.70 5.36
N MET A 224 1.45 18.58 4.69
CA MET A 224 0.83 17.43 5.31
C MET A 224 1.87 16.64 6.10
N ILE A 225 1.51 16.27 7.32
CA ILE A 225 2.32 15.43 8.19
C ILE A 225 1.96 13.97 7.91
N ASP A 226 2.87 13.21 7.29
CA ASP A 226 2.75 11.75 7.24
C ASP A 226 3.10 11.18 8.62
N ILE A 227 2.09 10.58 9.25
CA ILE A 227 2.17 9.92 10.55
C ILE A 227 2.40 8.43 10.29
N GLY A 228 3.67 8.04 10.30
CA GLY A 228 4.08 6.65 10.09
C GLY A 228 3.37 5.69 11.06
N MET A 229 2.63 4.71 10.51
CA MET A 229 1.99 3.64 11.26
C MET A 229 2.95 2.45 11.38
N ASP A 230 3.47 2.17 12.58
CA ASP A 230 4.30 0.97 12.86
C ASP A 230 3.45 -0.26 13.22
N ASP A 231 2.41 -0.56 12.45
CA ASP A 231 1.75 -1.86 12.65
C ASP A 231 2.50 -2.92 11.81
N PRO A 232 3.21 -3.89 12.44
CA PRO A 232 3.91 -4.94 11.70
C PRO A 232 2.93 -5.91 10.99
N SER A 233 1.65 -5.88 11.33
CA SER A 233 0.64 -6.83 10.82
C SER A 233 -0.18 -6.30 9.64
N THR A 234 -0.23 -4.99 9.40
CA THR A 234 -1.00 -4.38 8.30
C THR A 234 -0.08 -3.71 7.28
N SER A 235 0.24 -4.46 6.21
CA SER A 235 1.19 -4.13 5.13
C SER A 235 0.75 -3.02 4.14
N MET A 236 -0.13 -2.11 4.57
CA MET A 236 -0.80 -1.12 3.71
C MET A 236 -0.57 0.34 4.14
N SER A 237 0.51 0.63 4.88
CA SER A 237 1.09 1.98 4.86
C SER A 237 1.70 2.24 3.48
N PRO A 238 1.76 3.48 2.97
CA PRO A 238 2.57 3.78 1.79
C PRO A 238 4.05 3.53 2.14
N ALA A 239 4.50 2.29 1.91
CA ALA A 239 5.84 1.77 2.18
C ALA A 239 6.99 2.55 1.50
N ILE A 240 6.66 3.57 0.71
CA ILE A 240 7.62 4.40 -0.02
C ILE A 240 8.14 5.55 0.85
N GLU A 241 7.38 6.00 1.85
CA GLU A 241 7.80 7.11 2.72
C GLU A 241 8.46 6.66 4.03
N ARG A 242 8.31 5.37 4.40
CA ARG A 242 9.29 4.77 5.30
C ARG A 242 10.61 4.85 4.56
N LYS A 243 11.56 5.62 5.09
CA LYS A 243 12.93 5.70 4.56
C LYS A 243 13.45 4.29 4.38
N THR A 244 13.33 3.78 3.15
CA THR A 244 13.85 2.50 2.74
C THR A 244 15.34 2.72 2.73
N ASN A 245 15.96 2.37 3.85
CA ASN A 245 17.38 2.55 4.01
C ASN A 245 18.07 1.47 3.19
N ILE A 246 19.12 1.86 2.48
CA ILE A 246 20.02 0.89 1.89
C ILE A 246 20.74 0.18 3.03
N ILE A 247 20.56 -1.13 3.13
CA ILE A 247 21.34 -1.97 4.03
C ILE A 247 22.75 -2.10 3.48
N LYS A 248 22.87 -2.38 2.17
CA LYS A 248 24.16 -2.67 1.52
C LYS A 248 24.09 -2.38 0.02
N CYS A 249 25.19 -1.90 -0.55
CA CYS A 249 25.40 -1.79 -2.00
C CYS A 249 26.70 -2.53 -2.33
N VAL A 250 26.66 -3.46 -3.30
CA VAL A 250 27.81 -4.29 -3.67
C VAL A 250 27.85 -4.46 -5.19
N PRO A 251 28.97 -4.12 -5.86
CA PRO A 251 30.12 -3.37 -5.35
C PRO A 251 29.82 -1.86 -5.20
N GLN A 252 30.62 -1.14 -4.41
CA GLN A 252 30.58 0.33 -4.31
C GLN A 252 31.52 1.03 -5.30
N LYS A 253 32.24 0.24 -6.10
CA LYS A 253 33.18 0.73 -7.12
C LYS A 253 32.97 -0.07 -8.41
N GLY A 254 33.23 0.55 -9.55
CA GLY A 254 33.14 -0.10 -10.86
C GLY A 254 34.08 0.52 -11.89
N ASP A 255 34.21 -0.14 -13.03
CA ASP A 255 35.00 0.30 -14.18
C ASP A 255 34.33 1.51 -14.86
N TRP A 256 35.15 2.40 -15.40
CA TRP A 256 34.72 3.54 -16.22
C TRP A 256 33.94 3.12 -17.46
N ALA A 257 34.22 1.94 -18.01
CA ALA A 257 33.46 1.40 -19.13
C ALA A 257 31.99 1.12 -18.79
N GLY A 258 31.65 1.05 -17.49
CA GLY A 258 30.35 0.57 -17.02
C GLY A 258 30.18 -0.93 -17.25
N GLY A 259 28.94 -1.40 -17.14
CA GLY A 259 28.56 -2.80 -17.36
C GLY A 259 28.67 -3.70 -16.13
N ASP A 260 29.26 -3.22 -15.03
CA ASP A 260 29.37 -3.95 -13.78
C ASP A 260 28.01 -4.16 -13.14
N GLU A 261 27.75 -5.37 -12.67
CA GLU A 261 26.53 -5.70 -11.96
C GLU A 261 26.60 -5.21 -10.50
N VAL A 262 25.73 -4.28 -10.15
CA VAL A 262 25.58 -3.72 -8.81
C VAL A 262 24.28 -4.19 -8.20
N VAL A 263 24.37 -4.71 -6.98
CA VAL A 263 23.23 -5.18 -6.18
C VAL A 263 23.06 -4.27 -4.96
N ILE A 264 21.89 -3.67 -4.85
CA ILE A 264 21.47 -2.84 -3.71
C ILE A 264 20.46 -3.64 -2.89
N ILE A 265 20.76 -3.83 -1.60
CA ILE A 265 19.89 -4.48 -0.62
C ILE A 265 19.20 -3.40 0.21
N MET A 266 17.88 -3.41 0.22
CA MET A 266 17.04 -2.44 0.94
C MET A 266 16.43 -3.05 2.20
N SER A 267 16.09 -2.19 3.17
CA SER A 267 15.47 -2.62 4.42
C SER A 267 14.07 -3.22 4.24
N GLU A 268 13.30 -2.68 3.29
CA GLU A 268 11.95 -3.16 2.96
C GLU A 268 11.84 -3.36 1.43
N PRO A 269 11.06 -4.34 0.96
CA PRO A 269 10.86 -4.57 -0.47
C PRO A 269 10.05 -3.43 -1.10
N ILE A 270 10.46 -2.96 -2.27
CA ILE A 270 9.74 -1.94 -3.03
C ILE A 270 8.83 -2.62 -4.04
N LYS A 271 7.53 -2.30 -3.97
CA LYS A 271 6.48 -2.89 -4.85
C LYS A 271 6.10 -2.02 -6.06
N ARG A 272 6.93 -1.03 -6.39
CA ARG A 272 6.65 -0.04 -7.43
C ARG A 272 7.84 0.09 -8.36
N LYS A 273 7.59 0.66 -9.54
CA LYS A 273 8.62 0.97 -10.54
C LYS A 273 9.67 1.87 -9.88
N VAL A 274 10.92 1.42 -9.91
CA VAL A 274 12.06 2.12 -9.33
C VAL A 274 12.91 2.66 -10.47
N ASN A 275 13.21 3.95 -10.40
CA ASN A 275 14.14 4.61 -11.31
C ASN A 275 15.39 4.96 -10.51
N TYR A 276 16.57 4.54 -10.96
CA TYR A 276 17.81 5.03 -10.37
C TYR A 276 18.46 6.00 -11.35
N VAL A 277 19.03 7.04 -10.76
CA VAL A 277 19.66 8.13 -11.46
C VAL A 277 21.09 8.21 -10.96
N PHE A 278 22.04 8.04 -11.87
CA PHE A 278 23.44 8.38 -11.59
C PHE A 278 23.57 9.90 -11.68
N PHE A 279 23.70 10.54 -10.53
CA PHE A 279 24.04 11.96 -10.45
C PHE A 279 25.54 12.15 -10.30
N ASP A 280 25.95 13.26 -10.90
CA ASP A 280 27.12 14.07 -10.55
C ASP A 280 28.45 13.68 -11.19
N PHE A 281 28.80 14.44 -12.24
CA PHE A 281 30.14 14.60 -12.79
C PHE A 281 30.54 16.09 -12.74
N GLY A 282 30.16 16.79 -11.66
CA GLY A 282 30.45 18.21 -11.46
C GLY A 282 29.35 19.17 -11.94
N PRO A 283 29.64 20.49 -12.01
CA PRO A 283 28.64 21.57 -12.20
C PRO A 283 27.86 21.53 -13.52
N TYR A 284 28.22 20.62 -14.44
CA TYR A 284 27.59 20.48 -15.76
C TYR A 284 26.64 19.28 -15.86
N GLY A 285 26.35 18.60 -14.75
CA GLY A 285 25.19 17.72 -14.52
C GLY A 285 24.66 16.95 -15.72
N GLN A 286 25.34 15.88 -16.16
CA GLN A 286 24.72 14.88 -17.02
C GLN A 286 23.98 13.84 -16.18
N GLN A 287 22.76 13.52 -16.61
CA GLN A 287 21.88 12.55 -15.98
C GLN A 287 21.77 11.32 -16.87
N VAL A 288 22.21 10.16 -16.38
CA VAL A 288 21.90 8.88 -17.04
C VAL A 288 20.75 8.23 -16.27
N ILE A 289 19.62 8.07 -16.96
CA ILE A 289 18.41 7.43 -16.42
C ILE A 289 18.34 6.04 -17.05
N ASN A 290 18.43 5.00 -16.22
CA ASN A 290 18.10 3.66 -16.64
C ASN A 290 16.83 3.23 -15.88
N GLU A 291 15.78 2.92 -16.62
CA GLU A 291 14.57 2.33 -16.06
C GLU A 291 14.75 0.83 -15.90
N ILE A 292 14.48 0.31 -14.70
CA ILE A 292 14.39 -1.13 -14.47
C ILE A 292 13.01 -1.45 -13.92
N LEU A 293 12.29 -2.34 -14.61
CA LEU A 293 11.12 -3.01 -14.03
C LEU A 293 11.62 -4.07 -13.05
N HIS A 294 11.24 -3.95 -11.78
CA HIS A 294 11.46 -5.00 -10.80
C HIS A 294 10.15 -5.44 -10.16
N ASN A 295 10.06 -6.75 -9.96
CA ASN A 295 9.04 -7.43 -9.17
C ASN A 295 9.47 -7.39 -7.69
N ASP A 296 8.54 -7.12 -6.79
CA ASP A 296 8.58 -7.13 -5.30
C ASP A 296 9.83 -7.77 -4.64
N THR A 297 11.00 -7.14 -4.74
CA THR A 297 12.26 -7.69 -4.22
C THR A 297 12.92 -6.71 -3.25
N LYS A 298 13.56 -7.26 -2.22
CA LYS A 298 14.42 -6.49 -1.30
C LYS A 298 15.75 -6.09 -1.94
N THR A 299 16.05 -6.63 -3.11
CA THR A 299 17.31 -6.50 -3.82
C THR A 299 17.07 -5.91 -5.20
N ILE A 300 17.75 -4.83 -5.53
CA ILE A 300 17.75 -4.24 -6.87
C ILE A 300 19.08 -4.58 -7.51
N SER A 301 19.08 -5.26 -8.66
CA SER A 301 20.28 -5.51 -9.45
C SER A 301 20.24 -4.71 -10.75
N PHE A 302 21.36 -4.09 -11.10
CA PHE A 302 21.48 -3.32 -12.33
C PHE A 302 22.92 -3.26 -12.82
N ARG A 303 23.12 -2.92 -14.09
CA ARG A 303 24.45 -2.70 -14.65
C ARG A 303 24.80 -1.21 -14.63
N THR A 304 26.01 -0.87 -14.22
CA THR A 304 26.49 0.52 -14.20
C THR A 304 26.52 1.10 -15.61
N PRO A 305 26.09 2.35 -15.82
CA PRO A 305 26.32 3.02 -17.10
C PRO A 305 27.81 3.35 -17.28
N PRO A 306 28.28 3.57 -18.52
CA PRO A 306 29.62 4.10 -18.76
C PRO A 306 29.78 5.48 -18.12
N CYS A 307 30.98 5.76 -17.61
CA CYS A 307 31.34 7.08 -17.09
C CYS A 307 31.34 8.08 -18.26
N PRO A 308 30.55 9.17 -18.22
CA PRO A 308 30.47 10.16 -19.28
C PRO A 308 31.67 11.12 -19.31
N MET A 309 32.53 11.11 -18.29
CA MET A 309 33.75 11.93 -18.30
C MET A 309 34.83 11.28 -19.18
N LEU A 310 35.63 12.11 -19.85
CA LEU A 310 36.83 11.67 -20.56
C LEU A 310 37.81 11.02 -19.58
N PRO A 311 38.55 9.96 -19.98
CA PRO A 311 39.47 9.21 -19.13
C PRO A 311 40.43 10.15 -18.39
N VAL A 312 40.22 10.29 -17.08
CA VAL A 312 41.14 10.92 -16.13
C VAL A 312 41.80 9.80 -15.34
N ASP A 313 43.08 9.95 -15.01
CA ASP A 313 43.83 8.96 -14.23
C ASP A 313 43.38 8.90 -12.73
N GLU A 314 42.34 9.63 -12.34
CA GLU A 314 41.80 9.69 -10.97
C GLU A 314 40.41 9.04 -10.87
N SER A 315 40.07 8.51 -9.70
CA SER A 315 38.73 7.94 -9.47
C SER A 315 37.67 9.04 -9.35
N VAL A 316 36.49 8.78 -9.91
CA VAL A 316 35.38 9.74 -9.94
C VAL A 316 34.25 9.24 -9.05
N LYS A 317 33.82 10.07 -8.10
CA LYS A 317 32.70 9.76 -7.21
C LYS A 317 31.40 10.25 -7.83
N ALA A 318 30.48 9.33 -8.06
CA ALA A 318 29.11 9.60 -8.47
C ALA A 318 28.14 9.33 -7.31
N THR A 319 27.00 10.01 -7.29
CA THR A 319 25.91 9.73 -6.35
C THR A 319 24.77 9.03 -7.07
N VAL A 320 24.52 7.77 -6.74
CA VAL A 320 23.38 7.01 -7.25
C VAL A 320 22.15 7.31 -6.42
N THR A 321 21.17 8.00 -6.99
CA THR A 321 19.91 8.32 -6.33
C THR A 321 18.81 7.40 -6.83
N ILE A 322 18.17 6.69 -5.91
CA ILE A 322 17.04 5.82 -6.18
C ILE A 322 15.77 6.62 -5.96
N THR A 323 14.91 6.65 -6.98
CA THR A 323 13.64 7.37 -6.98
C THR A 323 12.48 6.42 -7.27
N VAL A 324 11.34 6.64 -6.63
CA VAL A 324 10.08 5.95 -6.93
C VAL A 324 9.02 7.02 -7.09
N ASN A 325 8.33 7.02 -8.24
CA ASN A 325 7.36 8.07 -8.59
C ASN A 325 7.95 9.49 -8.44
N ASN A 326 9.19 9.70 -8.89
CA ASN A 326 9.95 10.95 -8.77
C ASN A 326 10.31 11.39 -7.33
N LEU A 327 9.96 10.61 -6.30
CA LEU A 327 10.40 10.85 -4.94
C LEU A 327 11.73 10.16 -4.70
N THR A 328 12.73 10.93 -4.28
CA THR A 328 14.04 10.39 -3.88
C THR A 328 13.89 9.58 -2.61
N ILE A 329 14.13 8.28 -2.71
CA ILE A 329 14.11 7.38 -1.57
C ILE A 329 15.44 7.44 -0.84
N CYS A 330 16.53 7.28 -1.58
CA CYS A 330 17.87 7.17 -1.02
C CYS A 330 18.96 7.49 -2.03
N SER A 331 20.16 7.79 -1.53
CA SER A 331 21.34 8.13 -2.34
C SER A 331 22.57 7.36 -1.82
N ILE A 332 23.38 6.84 -2.74
CA ILE A 332 24.61 6.07 -2.47
C ILE A 332 25.78 6.75 -3.17
N ASN A 333 26.93 6.81 -2.52
CA ASN A 333 28.17 7.19 -3.20
C ASN A 333 28.75 5.96 -3.91
N PHE A 334 28.97 6.06 -5.21
CA PHE A 334 29.58 5.05 -6.07
C PHE A 334 30.87 5.62 -6.70
N GLU A 335 31.92 4.81 -6.82
CA GLU A 335 33.22 5.29 -7.31
C GLU A 335 33.62 4.59 -8.63
N TYR A 336 33.74 5.34 -9.71
CA TYR A 336 34.29 4.87 -10.98
C TYR A 336 35.82 4.86 -10.90
N VAL A 337 36.43 3.70 -11.06
CA VAL A 337 37.88 3.50 -11.01
C VAL A 337 38.40 3.34 -12.43
N PRO A 338 39.37 4.18 -12.88
CA PRO A 338 39.89 4.07 -14.23
C PRO A 338 40.51 2.68 -14.41
N PRO A 339 40.43 2.09 -15.62
CA PRO A 339 41.05 0.81 -15.87
C PRO A 339 42.50 0.93 -15.45
N THR A 340 42.90 0.12 -14.47
CA THR A 340 44.31 0.07 -14.07
C THR A 340 45.09 -0.13 -15.35
N ARG A 341 45.95 0.84 -15.70
CA ARG A 341 46.89 0.66 -16.81
C ARG A 341 47.68 -0.58 -16.43
N ILE A 342 47.24 -1.73 -16.92
CA ILE A 342 48.09 -2.89 -17.06
C ILE A 342 49.14 -2.33 -17.99
N MET A 343 50.25 -1.89 -17.39
CA MET A 343 51.48 -1.68 -18.13
C MET A 343 51.78 -3.05 -18.69
N PHE A 344 51.23 -3.33 -19.87
CA PHE A 344 51.83 -4.29 -20.75
C PHE A 344 53.26 -3.79 -20.85
N ASN A 345 54.17 -4.48 -20.16
CA ASN A 345 55.58 -4.42 -20.47
C ASN A 345 55.67 -5.01 -21.88
N VAL A 346 55.30 -4.19 -22.87
CA VAL A 346 55.47 -4.48 -24.27
C VAL A 346 56.97 -4.54 -24.43
N CYS A 347 57.47 -5.76 -24.61
CA CYS A 347 58.85 -6.02 -24.97
C CYS A 347 59.24 -5.01 -26.06
N PRO A 348 60.30 -4.20 -25.88
CA PRO A 348 60.65 -3.13 -26.82
C PRO A 348 61.01 -3.63 -28.23
N ARG A 349 61.01 -4.96 -28.48
CA ARG A 349 61.22 -5.58 -29.79
C ARG A 349 59.97 -5.77 -30.65
N CYS A 350 58.75 -5.60 -30.14
CA CYS A 350 57.53 -5.89 -30.91
C CYS A 350 56.83 -4.62 -31.45
N ARG A 351 57.51 -3.47 -31.49
CA ARG A 351 56.92 -2.15 -31.78
C ARG A 351 56.60 -1.90 -33.27
N GLY A 352 56.31 -2.93 -34.06
CA GLY A 352 56.19 -2.80 -35.50
C GLY A 352 55.42 -3.93 -36.17
N ALA A 353 54.19 -4.19 -35.74
CA ALA A 353 53.15 -4.86 -36.53
C ALA A 353 51.85 -4.84 -35.69
N LEU A 354 50.70 -4.83 -36.34
CA LEU A 354 49.34 -4.90 -35.74
C LEU A 354 48.67 -3.57 -35.40
N TRP A 355 48.69 -2.60 -36.29
CA TRP A 355 47.54 -1.70 -36.48
C TRP A 355 47.44 -1.41 -37.97
N ASN A 356 46.70 -2.25 -38.70
CA ASN A 356 46.03 -1.98 -39.98
C ASN A 356 45.48 -3.27 -40.56
N GLU A 357 44.28 -3.69 -40.14
CA GLU A 357 43.36 -4.41 -41.02
C GLU A 357 41.93 -3.90 -40.77
N PRO A 358 41.16 -3.56 -41.83
CA PRO A 358 39.79 -3.10 -41.71
C PRO A 358 38.84 -4.28 -41.50
N LEU A 359 37.84 -4.09 -40.65
CA LEU A 359 36.76 -5.03 -40.39
C LEU A 359 35.90 -5.20 -41.64
N ASP A 360 35.85 -6.43 -42.15
CA ASP A 360 34.92 -6.87 -43.18
C ASP A 360 33.47 -6.80 -42.70
N SER A 361 32.64 -6.17 -43.53
CA SER A 361 31.19 -6.11 -43.42
C SER A 361 30.57 -7.39 -43.99
N THR A 362 30.15 -8.31 -43.11
CA THR A 362 29.19 -9.37 -43.48
C THR A 362 27.86 -9.08 -42.83
N GLY A 363 26.91 -8.61 -43.64
CA GLY A 363 25.53 -8.39 -43.25
C GLY A 363 24.80 -9.69 -42.98
N TYR A 364 24.13 -9.75 -41.84
CA TYR A 364 23.05 -10.70 -41.58
C TYR A 364 21.72 -9.96 -41.70
N ARG A 365 20.99 -10.29 -42.75
CA ARG A 365 19.60 -9.94 -43.02
C ARG A 365 18.77 -10.94 -42.22
N LEU A 366 18.10 -10.49 -41.16
CA LEU A 366 17.05 -11.27 -40.51
C LEU A 366 15.74 -10.97 -41.24
N GLU A 367 15.11 -12.03 -41.72
CA GLU A 367 13.79 -12.02 -42.35
C GLU A 367 12.73 -11.74 -41.27
N GLU A 368 11.88 -10.75 -41.52
CA GLU A 368 10.68 -10.48 -40.74
C GLU A 368 9.62 -11.52 -41.17
N GLU A 369 9.23 -12.42 -40.27
CA GLU A 369 8.04 -13.25 -40.44
C GLU A 369 6.82 -12.45 -39.95
N ASP A 370 5.92 -12.14 -40.87
CA ASP A 370 4.61 -11.54 -40.63
C ASP A 370 3.73 -12.47 -39.78
N PHE A 371 3.49 -12.11 -38.51
CA PHE A 371 2.45 -12.71 -37.69
C PHE A 371 1.12 -12.00 -37.92
N GLU A 372 0.24 -12.61 -38.72
CA GLU A 372 -1.15 -12.18 -38.85
C GLU A 372 -1.90 -12.38 -37.53
N PHE A 373 -2.38 -11.29 -36.93
CA PHE A 373 -3.29 -11.31 -35.79
C PHE A 373 -4.69 -11.75 -36.24
N GLU A 374 -5.15 -12.93 -35.82
CA GLU A 374 -6.57 -13.30 -35.93
C GLU A 374 -7.43 -12.35 -35.08
N SER A 375 -8.36 -11.66 -35.75
CA SER A 375 -9.27 -10.69 -35.13
C SER A 375 -10.21 -11.31 -34.08
N GLY A 376 -10.46 -10.57 -33.00
CA GLY A 376 -11.28 -10.96 -31.84
C GLY A 376 -12.77 -11.24 -32.09
N GLU A 377 -13.24 -11.24 -33.34
CA GLU A 377 -14.64 -11.54 -33.69
C GLU A 377 -14.96 -13.05 -33.67
N ASN A 378 -13.94 -13.92 -33.71
CA ASN A 378 -14.11 -15.37 -33.82
C ASN A 378 -14.46 -16.09 -32.49
N LEU A 379 -14.28 -15.42 -31.35
CA LEU A 379 -14.62 -15.94 -30.02
C LEU A 379 -16.12 -15.78 -29.70
N LEU A 380 -16.74 -14.69 -30.16
CA LEU A 380 -18.15 -14.38 -29.89
C LEU A 380 -19.10 -15.29 -30.69
N SER A 381 -18.69 -15.70 -31.89
CA SER A 381 -19.41 -16.63 -32.76
C SER A 381 -19.34 -18.08 -32.23
N LYS A 382 -18.21 -18.48 -31.62
CA LYS A 382 -18.06 -19.77 -30.94
C LYS A 382 -18.88 -19.85 -29.64
N MET A 383 -19.01 -18.76 -28.88
CA MET A 383 -19.82 -18.76 -27.65
C MET A 383 -21.33 -18.72 -27.89
N LYS A 384 -21.81 -18.06 -28.97
CA LYS A 384 -23.25 -18.10 -29.34
C LYS A 384 -23.74 -19.48 -29.77
N LYS A 385 -22.85 -20.38 -30.20
CA LYS A 385 -23.22 -21.77 -30.53
C LYS A 385 -23.40 -22.66 -29.31
N LEU A 386 -22.85 -22.29 -28.15
CA LEU A 386 -23.00 -23.04 -26.91
C LEU A 386 -24.27 -22.67 -26.12
N SER A 387 -24.90 -21.53 -26.41
CA SER A 387 -26.13 -21.09 -25.73
C SER A 387 -27.44 -21.62 -26.32
N ILE A 388 -27.39 -22.42 -27.39
CA ILE A 388 -28.59 -22.87 -28.14
C ILE A 388 -29.02 -24.31 -27.77
N VAL A 389 -28.32 -25.00 -26.86
CA VAL A 389 -28.59 -26.44 -26.60
C VAL A 389 -29.37 -26.72 -25.30
N GLU A 390 -29.64 -25.74 -24.44
CA GLU A 390 -30.27 -26.01 -23.12
C GLU A 390 -31.62 -25.32 -22.89
N GLU A 391 -32.50 -25.34 -23.88
CA GLU A 391 -33.94 -25.08 -23.66
C GLU A 391 -34.77 -26.28 -24.09
N LYS A 392 -34.82 -27.29 -23.21
CA LYS A 392 -35.96 -28.20 -23.02
C LYS A 392 -35.64 -29.10 -21.84
N ASN A 393 -36.19 -28.75 -20.68
CA ASN A 393 -36.68 -29.61 -19.60
C ASN A 393 -36.69 -28.81 -18.30
N LYS A 394 -37.70 -27.94 -18.16
CA LYS A 394 -38.23 -27.56 -16.86
C LYS A 394 -39.39 -28.50 -16.60
N ASP A 395 -39.24 -29.40 -15.65
CA ASP A 395 -40.11 -29.46 -14.48
C ASP A 395 -39.60 -30.55 -13.53
N GLU A 396 -39.80 -30.29 -12.24
CA GLU A 396 -39.59 -31.17 -11.07
C GLU A 396 -38.27 -31.04 -10.27
N GLY A 397 -38.40 -30.50 -9.05
CA GLY A 397 -37.52 -30.78 -7.91
C GLY A 397 -36.39 -29.77 -7.64
N ARG A 398 -36.68 -28.71 -6.86
CA ARG A 398 -35.62 -27.85 -6.28
C ARG A 398 -34.74 -28.65 -5.34
N THR A 399 -33.54 -29.00 -5.79
CA THR A 399 -32.47 -29.63 -5.01
C THR A 399 -31.30 -28.66 -4.85
N ALA A 400 -30.36 -28.95 -3.95
CA ALA A 400 -29.14 -28.14 -3.72
C ALA A 400 -28.31 -27.84 -4.99
N SER A 401 -28.58 -28.54 -6.10
CA SER A 401 -28.02 -28.24 -7.42
C SER A 401 -28.46 -26.87 -7.98
N ASP A 402 -29.69 -26.40 -7.70
CA ASP A 402 -30.21 -25.14 -8.23
C ASP A 402 -29.53 -23.90 -7.60
N GLU A 403 -29.17 -23.99 -6.32
CA GLU A 403 -28.51 -22.90 -5.60
C GLU A 403 -27.04 -22.74 -6.02
N THR A 404 -26.41 -23.83 -6.45
CA THR A 404 -25.04 -23.80 -7.00
C THR A 404 -25.02 -23.36 -8.46
N ASN A 405 -26.02 -23.73 -9.26
CA ASN A 405 -26.19 -23.22 -10.63
C ASN A 405 -26.41 -21.70 -10.64
N SER A 406 -27.19 -21.17 -9.69
CA SER A 406 -27.37 -19.73 -9.48
C SER A 406 -26.05 -19.00 -9.17
N LYS A 407 -25.16 -19.60 -8.36
CA LYS A 407 -23.85 -19.01 -8.01
C LYS A 407 -22.87 -19.00 -9.18
N LEU A 408 -22.83 -20.09 -9.95
CA LEU A 408 -22.04 -20.17 -11.18
C LEU A 408 -22.56 -19.17 -12.23
N GLU A 409 -23.87 -19.02 -12.34
CA GLU A 409 -24.51 -18.06 -13.25
C GLU A 409 -24.21 -16.60 -12.85
N ILE A 410 -24.14 -16.29 -11.56
CA ILE A 410 -23.68 -14.98 -11.05
C ILE A 410 -22.20 -14.74 -11.41
N TYR A 411 -21.34 -15.76 -11.31
CA TYR A 411 -19.94 -15.67 -11.72
C TYR A 411 -19.81 -15.41 -13.23
N LEU A 412 -20.51 -16.20 -14.05
CA LEU A 412 -20.49 -16.07 -15.50
C LEU A 412 -21.04 -14.72 -15.97
N ASN A 413 -22.10 -14.21 -15.34
CA ASN A 413 -22.62 -12.87 -15.63
C ASN A 413 -21.63 -11.77 -15.27
N ARG A 414 -20.91 -11.89 -14.14
CA ARG A 414 -19.87 -10.92 -13.77
C ARG A 414 -18.65 -10.97 -14.69
N LEU A 415 -18.26 -12.17 -15.14
CA LEU A 415 -17.21 -12.37 -16.13
C LEU A 415 -17.61 -11.77 -17.49
N LYS A 416 -18.84 -12.03 -17.93
CA LYS A 416 -19.43 -11.43 -19.14
C LYS A 416 -19.41 -9.90 -19.07
N THR A 417 -19.78 -9.33 -17.93
CA THR A 417 -19.77 -7.87 -17.73
C THR A 417 -18.34 -7.30 -17.80
N ALA A 418 -17.35 -8.03 -17.28
CA ALA A 418 -15.93 -7.64 -17.35
C ALA A 418 -15.40 -7.72 -18.80
N LEU A 419 -15.79 -8.75 -19.55
CA LEU A 419 -15.46 -8.91 -20.97
C LEU A 419 -16.13 -7.85 -21.85
N GLU A 420 -17.41 -7.52 -21.63
CA GLU A 420 -18.09 -6.42 -22.33
C GLU A 420 -17.41 -5.07 -22.06
N LYS A 421 -16.92 -4.86 -20.84
CA LYS A 421 -16.16 -3.67 -20.46
C LYS A 421 -14.78 -3.65 -21.12
N TYR A 422 -14.13 -4.80 -21.26
CA TYR A 422 -12.89 -4.94 -22.03
C TYR A 422 -13.12 -4.61 -23.50
N ILE A 423 -14.13 -5.19 -24.15
CA ILE A 423 -14.46 -4.91 -25.56
C ILE A 423 -14.65 -3.40 -25.80
N ARG A 424 -15.28 -2.69 -24.85
CA ARG A 424 -15.49 -1.24 -24.94
C ARG A 424 -14.25 -0.40 -24.65
N THR A 425 -13.29 -0.91 -23.87
CA THR A 425 -12.15 -0.12 -23.38
C THR A 425 -10.80 -0.54 -23.96
N ASN A 426 -10.75 -1.71 -24.59
CA ASN A 426 -9.56 -2.41 -25.08
C ASN A 426 -8.39 -2.43 -24.07
N ASP A 427 -8.71 -2.42 -22.78
CA ASP A 427 -7.72 -2.35 -21.69
C ASP A 427 -7.63 -3.71 -20.99
N PRO A 428 -6.64 -4.54 -21.34
CA PRO A 428 -6.49 -5.88 -20.76
C PRO A 428 -6.25 -5.80 -19.25
N SER A 429 -5.60 -4.74 -18.75
CA SER A 429 -5.31 -4.57 -17.33
C SER A 429 -6.59 -4.44 -16.48
N ARG A 430 -7.64 -3.84 -17.04
CA ARG A 430 -8.95 -3.73 -16.38
C ARG A 430 -9.71 -5.05 -16.34
N LEU A 431 -9.65 -5.81 -17.43
CA LEU A 431 -10.19 -7.17 -17.48
C LEU A 431 -9.51 -8.02 -16.40
N PHE A 432 -8.18 -8.03 -16.40
CA PHE A 432 -7.38 -8.78 -15.45
C PHE A 432 -7.64 -8.34 -14.00
N ARG A 433 -7.80 -7.05 -13.72
CA ARG A 433 -8.11 -6.56 -12.37
C ARG A 433 -9.50 -7.00 -11.89
N GLN A 434 -10.49 -7.03 -12.78
CA GLN A 434 -11.85 -7.46 -12.44
C GLN A 434 -11.93 -8.98 -12.28
N VAL A 435 -11.34 -9.75 -13.17
CA VAL A 435 -11.23 -11.21 -13.06
C VAL A 435 -10.45 -11.61 -11.79
N ARG A 436 -9.35 -10.90 -11.49
CA ARG A 436 -8.57 -11.05 -10.24
C ARG A 436 -9.40 -10.81 -8.99
N ALA A 437 -10.21 -9.75 -8.96
CA ALA A 437 -11.09 -9.46 -7.83
C ALA A 437 -12.23 -10.48 -7.65
N LEU A 438 -12.66 -11.12 -8.75
CA LEU A 438 -13.65 -12.20 -8.71
C LEU A 438 -13.07 -13.50 -8.15
N LEU A 439 -11.81 -13.83 -8.48
CA LEU A 439 -11.12 -15.02 -7.96
C LEU A 439 -10.75 -14.90 -6.47
N THR A 440 -10.42 -13.69 -5.99
CA THR A 440 -9.96 -13.49 -4.60
C THR A 440 -11.09 -13.27 -3.58
N ARG A 441 -12.31 -12.93 -3.99
CA ARG A 441 -13.44 -12.60 -3.08
C ARG A 441 -14.29 -13.80 -2.66
N CYS A 442 -13.95 -15.02 -3.08
CA CYS A 442 -14.62 -16.23 -2.61
C CYS A 442 -14.10 -16.60 -1.21
N ASP A 443 -14.48 -15.82 -0.19
CA ASP A 443 -14.04 -16.04 1.21
C ASP A 443 -14.93 -17.06 1.95
N GLU A 444 -16.06 -17.50 1.39
CA GLU A 444 -17.00 -18.43 2.04
C GLU A 444 -17.35 -19.69 1.20
N SER A 445 -16.63 -19.99 0.13
CA SER A 445 -16.93 -21.13 -0.75
C SER A 445 -15.65 -21.58 -1.49
N PRO A 446 -15.51 -22.87 -1.88
CA PRO A 446 -14.32 -23.34 -2.60
C PRO A 446 -13.95 -22.42 -3.77
N PRO A 447 -12.65 -22.23 -4.04
CA PRO A 447 -12.20 -21.53 -5.24
C PRO A 447 -13.00 -21.97 -6.46
N PRO A 448 -13.44 -21.06 -7.35
CA PRO A 448 -14.16 -21.44 -8.56
C PRO A 448 -13.37 -22.43 -9.43
N LEU A 449 -12.04 -22.44 -9.28
CA LEU A 449 -11.16 -23.46 -9.85
C LEU A 449 -11.43 -24.88 -9.31
N ASN A 450 -11.60 -25.04 -7.99
CA ASN A 450 -11.88 -26.34 -7.37
C ASN A 450 -13.23 -26.90 -7.86
N GLU A 451 -14.23 -26.03 -7.97
CA GLU A 451 -15.55 -26.44 -8.48
C GLU A 451 -15.52 -26.77 -9.97
N ALA A 452 -14.73 -26.05 -10.78
CA ALA A 452 -14.53 -26.38 -12.18
C ALA A 452 -13.85 -27.75 -12.38
N ILE A 453 -12.87 -28.09 -11.54
CA ILE A 453 -12.21 -29.40 -11.54
C ILE A 453 -13.20 -30.49 -11.12
N GLN A 454 -13.92 -30.27 -10.01
CA GLN A 454 -14.91 -31.22 -9.48
C GLN A 454 -16.06 -31.51 -10.47
N ARG A 455 -16.51 -30.50 -11.22
CA ARG A 455 -17.55 -30.67 -12.25
C ARG A 455 -17.03 -31.20 -13.59
N GLY A 456 -15.73 -31.47 -13.71
CA GLY A 456 -15.13 -31.99 -14.95
C GLY A 456 -15.04 -30.97 -16.09
N HIS A 457 -15.12 -29.67 -15.81
CA HIS A 457 -14.97 -28.60 -16.80
C HIS A 457 -13.50 -28.41 -17.19
N THR A 458 -12.90 -29.44 -17.78
CA THR A 458 -11.45 -29.57 -18.04
C THR A 458 -10.87 -28.38 -18.82
N GLN A 459 -11.53 -27.92 -19.88
CA GLN A 459 -11.03 -26.79 -20.68
C GLN A 459 -11.01 -25.47 -19.90
N LEU A 460 -12.03 -25.24 -19.07
CA LEU A 460 -12.12 -24.05 -18.24
C LEU A 460 -11.08 -24.11 -17.12
N ALA A 461 -10.95 -25.27 -16.46
CA ALA A 461 -9.95 -25.49 -15.42
C ALA A 461 -8.51 -25.32 -15.96
N LEU A 462 -8.19 -25.84 -17.15
CA LEU A 462 -6.91 -25.62 -17.84
C LEU A 462 -6.62 -24.14 -18.04
N SER A 463 -7.57 -23.41 -18.65
CA SER A 463 -7.38 -21.98 -18.92
C SER A 463 -7.17 -21.15 -17.66
N LEU A 464 -7.82 -21.53 -16.56
CA LEU A 464 -7.62 -20.89 -15.25
C LEU A 464 -6.27 -21.27 -14.64
N ILE A 465 -5.83 -22.52 -14.76
CA ILE A 465 -4.54 -22.98 -14.26
C ILE A 465 -3.41 -22.26 -14.99
N GLU A 466 -3.43 -22.22 -16.32
CA GLU A 466 -2.42 -21.53 -17.13
C GLU A 466 -2.31 -20.05 -16.74
N GLN A 467 -3.45 -19.37 -16.63
CA GLN A 467 -3.49 -17.97 -16.18
C GLN A 467 -2.96 -17.78 -14.76
N VAL A 468 -3.18 -18.74 -13.86
CA VAL A 468 -2.70 -18.69 -12.47
C VAL A 468 -1.22 -19.00 -12.36
N LEU A 469 -0.67 -19.84 -13.24
CA LEU A 469 0.75 -20.18 -13.27
C LEU A 469 1.61 -19.00 -13.76
N ASP A 470 1.06 -18.13 -14.61
CA ASP A 470 1.70 -16.87 -15.03
C ASP A 470 1.66 -15.78 -13.95
N MET A 471 0.94 -16.00 -12.83
CA MET A 471 0.87 -15.07 -11.71
C MET A 471 1.99 -15.31 -10.67
N SER A 472 2.42 -14.24 -9.98
CA SER A 472 3.39 -14.35 -8.89
C SER A 472 2.92 -15.33 -7.79
N PRO A 473 3.81 -16.16 -7.21
CA PRO A 473 3.45 -17.21 -6.23
C PRO A 473 2.74 -16.70 -4.98
N SER A 474 2.80 -15.40 -4.69
CA SER A 474 2.26 -14.72 -3.52
C SER A 474 0.73 -14.70 -3.37
N GLN A 475 -0.04 -15.26 -4.33
CA GLN A 475 -1.50 -15.20 -4.32
C GLN A 475 -2.22 -16.51 -3.95
N GLY A 476 -1.49 -17.61 -3.76
CA GLY A 476 -2.00 -18.82 -3.08
C GLY A 476 -3.26 -19.48 -3.65
N VAL A 477 -3.70 -19.17 -4.88
CA VAL A 477 -4.94 -19.75 -5.45
C VAL A 477 -4.81 -21.26 -5.62
N LEU A 478 -3.62 -21.74 -6.04
CA LEU A 478 -3.31 -23.16 -6.13
C LEU A 478 -3.05 -23.82 -4.77
N GLU A 479 -2.80 -23.01 -3.73
CA GLU A 479 -2.56 -23.45 -2.35
C GLU A 479 -3.86 -23.44 -1.52
N LYS A 480 -4.92 -22.84 -2.05
CA LYS A 480 -6.19 -22.69 -1.34
C LYS A 480 -6.93 -24.03 -1.31
N GLN A 481 -7.03 -24.56 -0.11
CA GLN A 481 -7.74 -25.81 0.17
C GLN A 481 -9.26 -25.62 0.16
N ASN A 482 -9.98 -26.64 -0.29
CA ASN A 482 -11.43 -26.74 -0.11
C ASN A 482 -11.81 -27.17 1.32
N GLU A 483 -13.10 -27.40 1.58
CA GLU A 483 -13.60 -27.86 2.87
C GLU A 483 -13.04 -29.22 3.32
N ASN A 484 -12.50 -30.02 2.40
CA ASN A 484 -11.85 -31.30 2.68
C ASN A 484 -10.33 -31.17 2.89
N GLY A 485 -9.78 -29.95 2.83
CA GLY A 485 -8.33 -29.75 2.84
C GLY A 485 -7.65 -30.04 1.50
N GLU A 486 -8.42 -30.32 0.45
CA GLU A 486 -7.87 -30.68 -0.86
C GLU A 486 -7.54 -29.40 -1.64
N THR A 487 -6.32 -29.31 -2.16
CA THR A 487 -5.94 -28.27 -3.13
C THR A 487 -6.36 -28.67 -4.55
N PRO A 488 -6.41 -27.72 -5.51
CA PRO A 488 -6.72 -28.03 -6.91
C PRO A 488 -5.95 -29.24 -7.46
N LEU A 489 -4.68 -29.39 -7.06
CA LEU A 489 -3.84 -30.52 -7.44
C LEU A 489 -4.34 -31.86 -6.84
N LEU A 490 -4.70 -31.88 -5.56
CA LEU A 490 -5.24 -33.07 -4.89
C LEU A 490 -6.61 -33.47 -5.45
N ILE A 491 -7.46 -32.49 -5.78
CA ILE A 491 -8.76 -32.74 -6.42
C ILE A 491 -8.56 -33.33 -7.81
N ALA A 492 -7.65 -32.77 -8.62
CA ALA A 492 -7.34 -33.29 -9.95
C ALA A 492 -6.77 -34.73 -9.89
N ALA A 493 -5.95 -35.02 -8.87
CA ALA A 493 -5.42 -36.36 -8.63
C ALA A 493 -6.52 -37.36 -8.26
N LYS A 494 -7.42 -36.99 -7.34
CA LYS A 494 -8.57 -37.81 -6.93
C LYS A 494 -9.50 -38.17 -8.09
N LEU A 495 -9.61 -37.29 -9.09
CA LEU A 495 -10.43 -37.50 -10.29
C LEU A 495 -9.64 -38.07 -11.48
N ASN A 496 -8.38 -38.47 -11.28
CA ASN A 496 -7.46 -38.97 -12.32
C ASN A 496 -7.28 -38.03 -13.54
N GLN A 497 -7.36 -36.71 -13.35
CA GLN A 497 -7.33 -35.74 -14.45
C GLN A 497 -5.89 -35.29 -14.78
N TRP A 498 -5.10 -36.18 -15.39
CA TRP A 498 -3.68 -35.92 -15.72
C TRP A 498 -3.44 -34.59 -16.46
N LYS A 499 -4.33 -34.25 -17.42
CA LYS A 499 -4.22 -33.02 -18.21
C LYS A 499 -4.16 -31.76 -17.34
N LEU A 500 -4.83 -31.76 -16.18
CA LEU A 500 -4.82 -30.63 -15.24
C LEU A 500 -3.61 -30.69 -14.29
N MET A 501 -3.15 -31.89 -13.97
CA MET A 501 -2.02 -32.11 -13.06
C MET A 501 -0.68 -31.73 -13.71
N GLU A 502 -0.48 -32.10 -14.97
CA GLU A 502 0.77 -31.87 -15.71
C GLU A 502 1.28 -30.41 -15.66
N PRO A 503 0.47 -29.38 -16.00
CA PRO A 503 0.93 -27.99 -15.95
C PRO A 503 1.23 -27.52 -14.53
N ILE A 504 0.47 -27.98 -13.52
CA ILE A 504 0.72 -27.63 -12.11
C ILE A 504 2.04 -28.25 -11.63
N LEU A 505 2.27 -29.53 -11.93
CA LEU A 505 3.47 -30.26 -11.51
C LEU A 505 4.75 -29.72 -12.14
N ARG A 506 4.72 -29.32 -13.43
CA ARG A 506 5.89 -28.78 -14.11
C ARG A 506 6.31 -27.40 -13.59
N ASN A 507 5.33 -26.56 -13.25
CA ASN A 507 5.60 -25.16 -12.91
C ASN A 507 5.69 -24.92 -11.39
N ARG A 508 5.08 -25.78 -10.56
CA ARG A 508 4.95 -25.60 -9.10
C ARG A 508 5.12 -26.93 -8.33
N LEU A 509 6.36 -27.45 -8.34
CA LEU A 509 6.76 -28.65 -7.59
C LEU A 509 6.58 -28.53 -6.06
N ASP A 510 6.48 -27.32 -5.54
CA ASP A 510 6.25 -27.02 -4.12
C ASP A 510 4.87 -27.48 -3.62
N LEU A 511 3.87 -27.52 -4.50
CA LEU A 511 2.49 -27.90 -4.15
C LEU A 511 2.30 -29.40 -3.93
N VAL A 512 3.26 -30.21 -4.37
CA VAL A 512 3.20 -31.68 -4.35
C VAL A 512 3.26 -32.23 -2.92
N GLN A 513 3.88 -31.49 -1.99
CA GLN A 513 4.02 -31.91 -0.59
C GLN A 513 2.77 -31.68 0.25
N GLN A 514 1.74 -31.05 -0.31
CA GLN A 514 0.51 -30.75 0.40
C GLN A 514 -0.33 -32.01 0.61
N LYS A 515 -1.08 -32.00 1.72
CA LYS A 515 -1.92 -33.11 2.16
C LYS A 515 -3.36 -32.63 2.34
N ASP A 516 -4.31 -33.54 2.15
CA ASP A 516 -5.70 -33.30 2.52
C ASP A 516 -5.91 -33.39 4.05
N LYS A 517 -7.15 -33.22 4.52
CA LYS A 517 -7.48 -33.37 5.96
C LYS A 517 -7.28 -34.79 6.50
N ALA A 518 -7.32 -35.81 5.64
CA ALA A 518 -7.01 -37.19 5.99
C ALA A 518 -5.49 -37.48 5.95
N GLY A 519 -4.66 -36.45 5.69
CA GLY A 519 -3.21 -36.61 5.60
C GLY A 519 -2.75 -37.36 4.34
N ASN A 520 -3.65 -37.61 3.39
CA ASN A 520 -3.33 -38.23 2.11
C ASN A 520 -2.57 -37.22 1.23
N ASN A 521 -1.45 -37.68 0.67
CA ASN A 521 -0.75 -36.96 -0.39
C ASN A 521 -1.23 -37.44 -1.77
N ILE A 522 -0.69 -36.86 -2.84
CA ILE A 522 -1.11 -37.19 -4.22
C ILE A 522 -1.00 -38.69 -4.55
N LEU A 523 -0.01 -39.40 -4.00
CA LEU A 523 0.20 -40.83 -4.25
C LEU A 523 -0.81 -41.70 -3.50
N HIS A 524 -1.24 -41.28 -2.29
CA HIS A 524 -2.32 -41.96 -1.57
C HIS A 524 -3.62 -41.90 -2.38
N LEU A 525 -3.96 -40.73 -2.92
CA LEU A 525 -5.17 -40.53 -3.72
C LEU A 525 -5.13 -41.30 -5.04
N LEU A 526 -3.99 -41.31 -5.74
CA LEU A 526 -3.84 -42.09 -6.98
C LEU A 526 -3.82 -43.61 -6.74
N ALA A 527 -3.37 -44.06 -5.56
CA ALA A 527 -3.37 -45.46 -5.16
C ALA A 527 -4.77 -45.99 -4.83
N GLU A 528 -5.70 -45.11 -4.43
CA GLU A 528 -7.10 -45.41 -4.17
C GLU A 528 -7.90 -45.65 -5.46
N ILE A 529 -7.47 -45.04 -6.57
CA ILE A 529 -8.16 -45.15 -7.87
C ILE A 529 -8.04 -46.59 -8.38
N GLU A 530 -9.18 -47.26 -8.47
CA GLU A 530 -9.30 -48.54 -9.15
C GLU A 530 -9.04 -48.33 -10.65
N GLU A 531 -8.44 -49.32 -11.33
CA GLU A 531 -8.03 -49.31 -12.76
C GLU A 531 -6.55 -48.98 -13.04
N ASP A 532 -6.08 -49.46 -14.20
CA ASP A 532 -4.71 -49.24 -14.72
C ASP A 532 -4.42 -47.75 -15.02
N GLU A 533 -5.45 -46.92 -15.08
CA GLU A 533 -5.31 -45.48 -15.33
C GLU A 533 -4.62 -44.75 -14.16
N GLY A 534 -4.92 -45.13 -12.91
CA GLY A 534 -4.24 -44.58 -11.74
C GLY A 534 -2.74 -44.91 -11.75
N ALA A 535 -2.40 -46.15 -12.13
CA ALA A 535 -1.02 -46.60 -12.29
C ALA A 535 -0.29 -45.82 -13.41
N ALA A 536 -0.94 -45.56 -14.54
CA ALA A 536 -0.39 -44.74 -15.61
C ALA A 536 -0.09 -43.30 -15.15
N THR A 537 -1.00 -42.71 -14.37
CA THR A 537 -0.81 -41.38 -13.78
C THR A 537 0.32 -41.37 -12.76
N ILE A 538 0.44 -42.37 -11.88
CA ILE A 538 1.57 -42.53 -10.95
C ILE A 538 2.90 -42.58 -11.71
N GLN A 539 2.96 -43.36 -12.79
CA GLN A 539 4.16 -43.46 -13.63
C GLN A 539 4.55 -42.10 -14.25
N ASN A 540 3.57 -41.30 -14.67
CA ASN A 540 3.82 -39.98 -15.22
C ASN A 540 4.25 -38.97 -14.15
N VAL A 541 3.69 -39.07 -12.93
CA VAL A 541 4.13 -38.27 -11.77
C VAL A 541 5.60 -38.58 -11.44
N PHE A 542 6.00 -39.85 -11.42
CA PHE A 542 7.40 -40.25 -11.17
C PHE A 542 8.39 -39.74 -12.22
N LYS A 543 7.97 -39.52 -13.47
CA LYS A 543 8.83 -38.91 -14.49
C LYS A 543 9.11 -37.42 -14.25
N ILE A 544 8.21 -36.71 -13.56
CA ILE A 544 8.33 -35.27 -13.31
C ILE A 544 8.97 -34.99 -11.94
N LEU A 545 8.71 -35.83 -10.93
CA LEU A 545 9.21 -35.59 -9.57
C LEU A 545 10.68 -35.99 -9.38
N PRO A 546 11.48 -35.19 -8.65
CA PRO A 546 12.81 -35.59 -8.22
C PRO A 546 12.77 -36.80 -7.28
N ASN A 547 13.71 -37.74 -7.42
CA ASN A 547 13.78 -38.97 -6.62
C ASN A 547 13.70 -38.72 -5.11
N GLU A 548 14.31 -37.63 -4.60
CA GLU A 548 14.30 -37.27 -3.18
C GLU A 548 12.90 -36.92 -2.64
N ILE A 549 12.06 -36.30 -3.48
CA ILE A 549 10.68 -35.96 -3.10
C ILE A 549 9.81 -37.21 -3.20
N THR A 550 10.02 -38.00 -4.25
CA THR A 550 9.30 -39.26 -4.48
C THR A 550 9.47 -40.23 -3.32
N THR A 551 10.70 -40.48 -2.86
CA THR A 551 10.95 -41.38 -1.72
C THR A 551 10.27 -40.89 -0.44
N LYS A 552 10.37 -39.59 -0.15
CA LYS A 552 9.67 -38.99 1.00
C LYS A 552 8.16 -39.16 0.91
N MET A 553 7.56 -39.08 -0.27
CA MET A 553 6.11 -39.24 -0.44
C MET A 553 5.64 -40.69 -0.32
N LEU A 554 6.48 -41.65 -0.72
CA LEU A 554 6.21 -43.09 -0.57
C LEU A 554 6.25 -43.54 0.89
N GLU A 555 7.15 -42.96 1.69
CA GLU A 555 7.29 -43.28 3.12
C GLU A 555 6.31 -42.52 4.03
N GLN A 556 5.67 -41.48 3.50
CA GLN A 556 4.72 -40.67 4.25
C GLN A 556 3.46 -41.46 4.60
N ARG A 557 3.03 -41.32 5.84
CA ARG A 557 1.79 -41.90 6.35
C ARG A 557 0.65 -40.88 6.37
N ASN A 558 -0.56 -41.35 6.11
CA ASN A 558 -1.81 -40.60 6.30
C ASN A 558 -2.28 -40.65 7.77
N THR A 559 -3.46 -40.09 8.08
CA THR A 559 -4.01 -40.08 9.45
C THR A 559 -4.36 -41.48 9.97
N ASP A 560 -4.65 -42.42 9.07
CA ASP A 560 -4.90 -43.83 9.39
C ASP A 560 -3.59 -44.64 9.47
N ASN A 561 -2.45 -43.96 9.45
CA ASN A 561 -1.11 -44.51 9.57
C ASN A 561 -0.72 -45.46 8.41
N GLN A 562 -1.40 -45.33 7.27
CA GLN A 562 -1.16 -46.08 6.04
C GLN A 562 -0.21 -45.32 5.10
N ILE A 563 0.62 -46.07 4.38
CA ILE A 563 1.44 -45.55 3.25
C ILE A 563 0.70 -45.76 1.91
N PRO A 564 1.07 -45.08 0.81
CA PRO A 564 0.41 -45.25 -0.49
C PRO A 564 0.34 -46.71 -0.96
N LEU A 565 1.39 -47.49 -0.71
CA LEU A 565 1.44 -48.90 -1.05
C LEU A 565 0.34 -49.72 -0.34
N GLN A 566 0.11 -49.44 0.94
CA GLN A 566 -0.92 -50.13 1.73
C GLN A 566 -2.33 -49.79 1.27
N ILE A 567 -2.54 -48.57 0.78
CA ILE A 567 -3.80 -48.16 0.16
C ILE A 567 -4.00 -48.88 -1.18
N ALA A 568 -2.97 -48.98 -2.01
CA ALA A 568 -3.05 -49.73 -3.26
C ALA A 568 -3.37 -51.22 -3.01
N GLU A 569 -2.78 -51.82 -1.96
CA GLU A 569 -3.06 -53.20 -1.54
C GLU A 569 -4.50 -53.36 -1.02
N SER A 570 -5.00 -52.42 -0.21
CA SER A 570 -6.37 -52.50 0.33
C SER A 570 -7.43 -52.42 -0.77
N HIS A 571 -7.16 -51.64 -1.83
CA HIS A 571 -8.03 -51.49 -2.99
C HIS A 571 -7.75 -52.53 -4.10
N ARG A 572 -6.87 -53.51 -3.85
CA ARG A 572 -6.50 -54.58 -4.81
C ARG A 572 -5.94 -54.05 -6.15
N ASN A 573 -5.34 -52.87 -6.16
CA ASN A 573 -4.76 -52.28 -7.36
C ASN A 573 -3.34 -52.85 -7.60
N SER A 574 -3.28 -54.01 -8.26
CA SER A 574 -2.02 -54.72 -8.52
C SER A 574 -1.03 -53.94 -9.40
N SER A 575 -1.52 -53.07 -10.28
CA SER A 575 -0.72 -52.25 -11.19
C SER A 575 -0.05 -51.10 -10.43
N SER A 576 -0.79 -50.42 -9.55
CA SER A 576 -0.23 -49.39 -8.66
C SER A 576 0.73 -49.99 -7.65
N CYS A 577 0.43 -51.17 -7.08
CA CYS A 577 1.35 -51.86 -6.17
C CYS A 577 2.72 -52.13 -6.82
N LYS A 578 2.74 -52.60 -8.08
CA LYS A 578 4.00 -52.87 -8.81
C LYS A 578 4.85 -51.62 -9.06
N LEU A 579 4.23 -50.45 -9.15
CA LEU A 579 4.95 -49.19 -9.37
C LEU A 579 5.43 -48.56 -8.06
N LEU A 580 4.73 -48.83 -6.95
CA LEU A 580 5.03 -48.29 -5.63
C LEU A 580 6.07 -49.11 -4.84
N ILE A 581 6.41 -50.33 -5.32
CA ILE A 581 7.52 -51.18 -4.86
C ILE A 581 8.79 -50.84 -5.64
#